data_AF-A0A5K0V580-F1
#
_entry.id   AF-A0A5K0V580-F1
#
_cell.length_a   1.000
_cell.length_b   1.000
_cell.length_c   1.000
_cell.angle_alpha   90.00
_cell.angle_beta   90.00
_cell.angle_gamma   90.00
#
_symmetry.space_group_name_H-M   'P 1'
#
loop_
_entity.id
_entity.type
_entity.pdbx_description
1 polymer ?
#
loop_
_entity_poly.entity_id
_entity_poly.type
_entity_poly.pdbx_seq_one_letter_code
_entity_poly.pdbx_strand_id
1 'polypeptide(L)' 'DEKEFDYQKGSVKGPEHWGELHKEWSNCSRGRMQSPIDLLNERVVVLPHLGRLRRTYMPAKGTIKNRGHDIM' A
#
# COMPACT_ATOMS: atom_id res chain seq x y z
N ASP A 1 18.93 -2.51 -0.75
CA ASP A 1 18.13 -2.75 0.45
C ASP A 1 17.76 -1.39 0.99
N GLU A 2 16.50 -1.02 0.81
CA GLU A 2 15.93 0.27 1.19
C GLU A 2 15.46 0.17 2.66
N LYS A 3 16.20 0.81 3.58
CA LYS A 3 16.07 0.67 5.05
C LYS A 3 15.62 1.94 5.78
N GLU A 4 15.03 2.87 5.05
CA GLU A 4 14.61 4.17 5.59
C GLU A 4 13.38 4.03 6.51
N PHE A 5 12.57 3.01 6.28
CA PHE A 5 11.42 2.62 7.10
C PHE A 5 11.43 1.12 7.43
N ASP A 6 10.64 0.71 8.41
CA ASP A 6 10.42 -0.69 8.76
C ASP A 6 8.95 -0.98 9.11
N TYR A 7 8.62 -2.26 9.34
CA TYR A 7 7.28 -2.73 9.70
C TYR A 7 7.15 -3.15 11.17
N GLN A 8 8.18 -2.91 11.98
CA GLN A 8 8.17 -3.32 13.37
C GLN A 8 7.28 -2.36 14.17
N LYS A 9 6.24 -2.93 14.80
CA LYS A 9 5.31 -2.16 15.65
C LYS A 9 6.05 -1.46 16.78
N GLY A 10 5.81 -0.17 16.95
CA GLY A 10 6.45 0.66 17.99
C GLY A 10 7.91 1.04 17.72
N SER A 11 8.47 0.67 16.57
CA SER A 11 9.76 1.20 16.11
C SER A 11 9.63 2.68 15.77
N VAL A 12 10.69 3.46 15.99
CA VAL A 12 10.76 4.86 15.51
C VAL A 12 10.71 4.97 13.98
N LYS A 13 10.98 3.88 13.27
CA LYS A 13 10.84 3.74 11.81
C LYS A 13 9.62 2.90 11.41
N GLY A 14 8.80 2.53 12.38
CA GLY A 14 7.63 1.69 12.20
C GLY A 14 6.46 2.44 11.56
N PRO A 15 5.40 1.72 11.16
CA PRO A 15 4.27 2.29 10.42
C PRO A 15 3.57 3.45 11.13
N GLU A 16 3.58 3.47 12.47
CA GLU A 16 3.00 4.56 13.26
C GLU A 16 3.71 5.91 13.04
N HIS A 17 4.98 5.89 12.58
CA HIS A 17 5.85 7.07 12.48
C HIS A 17 6.28 7.42 11.04
N TRP A 18 5.88 6.65 10.02
CA TRP A 18 6.35 6.88 8.64
C TRP A 18 6.13 8.32 8.13
N GLY A 19 5.03 8.96 8.51
CA GLY A 19 4.74 10.33 8.12
C GLY A 19 5.61 11.41 8.79
N GLU A 20 6.41 11.03 9.78
CA GLU A 20 7.32 11.91 10.53
C GLU A 20 8.77 11.79 10.05
N LEU A 21 9.10 10.68 9.37
CA LEU A 21 10.47 10.39 8.91
C LEU A 21 10.94 11.41 7.85
N HIS A 22 10.05 11.75 6.91
CA HIS A 22 10.35 12.67 5.81
C HIS A 22 9.14 13.56 5.51
N LYS A 23 9.39 14.81 5.07
CA LYS A 23 8.34 15.80 4.79
C LYS A 23 7.41 15.31 3.66
N GLU A 24 7.99 14.70 2.65
CA GLU A 24 7.33 14.09 1.49
C GLU A 24 6.42 12.90 1.86
N TRP A 25 6.62 12.27 3.01
CA TRP A 25 5.83 11.12 3.48
C TRP A 25 4.70 11.51 4.44
N SER A 26 4.52 12.81 4.70
CA SER A 26 3.53 13.31 5.68
C SER A 26 2.09 12.82 5.48
N ASN A 27 1.72 12.36 4.28
CA ASN A 27 0.41 11.74 4.03
C ASN A 27 0.23 10.39 4.74
N CYS A 28 1.29 9.67 5.10
CA CYS A 28 1.20 8.43 5.87
C CYS A 28 0.56 8.63 7.25
N SER A 29 0.71 9.82 7.85
CA SER A 29 0.08 10.16 9.14
C SER A 29 -1.11 11.13 9.01
N ARG A 30 -1.11 12.02 8.00
CA ARG A 30 -2.14 13.07 7.84
C ARG A 30 -3.23 12.74 6.81
N GLY A 31 -3.00 11.75 5.97
CA GLY A 31 -3.95 11.35 4.93
C GLY A 31 -5.22 10.76 5.55
N ARG A 32 -6.39 11.15 5.02
CA ARG A 32 -7.71 10.65 5.49
C ARG A 32 -8.28 9.51 4.63
N MET A 33 -7.56 9.13 3.58
CA MET A 33 -7.91 8.06 2.65
C MET A 33 -6.70 7.16 2.44
N GLN A 34 -6.15 6.62 3.53
CA GLN A 34 -5.01 5.69 3.51
C GLN A 34 -5.48 4.24 3.36
N SER A 35 -4.56 3.38 2.92
CA SER A 35 -4.76 1.94 2.79
C SER A 35 -3.76 1.20 3.70
N PRO A 36 -4.03 -0.06 4.09
CA PRO A 36 -5.24 -0.84 3.82
C PRO A 36 -6.46 -0.33 4.62
N ILE A 37 -7.65 -0.74 4.20
CA ILE A 37 -8.89 -0.54 4.94
C ILE A 37 -9.56 -1.89 5.22
N ASP A 38 -10.38 -1.91 6.25
CA ASP A 38 -11.21 -3.05 6.60
C ASP A 38 -12.40 -3.16 5.63
N LEU A 39 -12.51 -4.30 4.94
CA LEU A 39 -13.56 -4.59 3.97
C LEU A 39 -14.62 -5.51 4.61
N LEU A 40 -15.66 -4.89 5.17
CA LEU A 40 -16.80 -5.60 5.77
C LEU A 40 -17.99 -5.63 4.82
N ASN A 41 -18.59 -6.81 4.63
CA ASN A 41 -19.72 -7.01 3.74
C ASN A 41 -20.94 -6.16 4.11
N GLU A 42 -21.09 -5.79 5.38
CA GLU A 42 -22.19 -4.97 5.89
C GLU A 42 -22.11 -3.51 5.41
N ARG A 43 -20.92 -3.03 5.00
CA ARG A 43 -20.66 -1.63 4.64
C ARG A 43 -20.39 -1.41 3.16
N VAL A 44 -20.38 -2.47 2.35
CA VAL A 44 -20.16 -2.34 0.90
C VAL A 44 -21.44 -1.89 0.20
N VAL A 45 -21.29 -1.07 -0.84
CA VAL A 45 -22.38 -0.75 -1.77
C VAL A 45 -22.18 -1.60 -3.02
N VAL A 46 -23.11 -2.51 -3.29
CA VAL A 46 -23.05 -3.36 -4.49
C VAL A 46 -23.49 -2.55 -5.70
N LEU A 47 -22.63 -2.44 -6.70
CA LEU A 47 -22.88 -1.69 -7.92
C LEU A 47 -22.80 -2.62 -9.16
N PRO A 48 -23.87 -3.37 -9.50
CA PRO A 48 -23.82 -4.38 -10.56
C PRO A 48 -23.46 -3.83 -11.94
N HIS A 49 -23.77 -2.55 -12.18
CA HIS A 49 -23.48 -1.86 -13.44
C HIS A 49 -21.98 -1.66 -13.71
N LEU A 50 -21.10 -1.81 -12.70
CA LEU A 50 -19.65 -1.79 -12.90
C LEU A 50 -19.17 -2.99 -13.74
N GLY A 51 -19.96 -4.07 -13.78
CA GLY A 51 -19.66 -5.25 -14.58
C GLY A 51 -18.38 -5.97 -14.16
N ARG A 52 -17.83 -6.77 -15.08
CA ARG A 52 -16.57 -7.49 -14.85
C ARG A 52 -15.38 -6.58 -15.16
N LEU A 53 -14.33 -6.65 -14.34
CA LEU A 53 -13.05 -5.99 -14.61
C LEU A 53 -12.46 -6.49 -15.93
N ARG A 54 -12.38 -5.61 -16.93
CA ARG A 54 -11.78 -5.90 -18.24
C ARG A 54 -10.26 -5.81 -18.13
N ARG A 55 -9.55 -6.87 -18.55
CA ARG A 55 -8.09 -6.96 -18.49
C ARG A 55 -7.58 -7.52 -19.82
N THR A 56 -6.50 -6.94 -20.35
CA THR A 56 -5.85 -7.36 -21.60
C THR A 56 -4.34 -7.35 -21.40
N TYR A 57 -3.87 -8.09 -20.40
CA TYR A 57 -2.44 -8.23 -20.14
C TYR A 57 -1.77 -9.10 -21.21
N MET A 58 -0.55 -8.73 -21.58
CA MET A 58 0.27 -9.45 -22.55
C MET A 58 1.60 -9.84 -21.89
N PRO A 59 2.21 -10.98 -22.25
CA PRO A 59 3.53 -11.34 -21.76
C PRO A 59 4.58 -10.26 -22.09
N ALA A 60 5.45 -9.98 -21.13
CA ALA A 60 6.59 -9.08 -21.29
C ALA A 60 7.78 -9.61 -20.48
N LYS A 61 9.00 -9.16 -20.81
CA LYS A 61 10.17 -9.45 -19.98
C LYS A 61 10.01 -8.73 -18.64
N GLY A 62 10.07 -9.47 -17.54
CA GLY A 62 10.08 -8.94 -16.18
C GLY A 62 11.43 -9.16 -15.51
N THR A 63 11.78 -8.29 -14.58
CA THR A 63 12.93 -8.45 -13.68
C THR A 63 12.40 -8.57 -12.27
N ILE A 64 12.81 -9.61 -11.57
CA ILE A 64 12.49 -9.76 -10.14
C ILE A 64 13.50 -8.97 -9.33
N LYS A 65 13.02 -8.15 -8.39
CA LYS A 65 13.87 -7.37 -7.49
C LYS A 65 13.41 -7.52 -6.04
N ASN A 66 14.34 -7.95 -5.19
CA ASN A 66 14.19 -7.82 -3.74
C ASN A 66 14.64 -6.41 -3.32
N ARG A 67 13.72 -5.62 -2.75
CA ARG A 67 14.01 -4.26 -2.29
C ARG A 67 14.38 -4.18 -0.81
N GLY A 68 14.23 -5.27 -0.06
CA GLY A 68 14.45 -5.35 1.38
C GLY A 68 13.16 -5.45 2.18
N HIS A 69 12.11 -4.77 1.71
CA HIS A 69 10.79 -4.72 2.34
C HIS A 69 9.69 -5.38 1.51
N ASP A 70 9.96 -5.74 0.24
CA ASP A 70 9.09 -6.53 -0.63
C ASP A 70 9.88 -7.18 -1.80
N ILE A 71 9.17 -8.01 -2.56
CA ILE A 71 9.62 -8.61 -3.82
C ILE A 71 8.71 -8.09 -4.93
N MET A 72 9.32 -7.48 -5.95
CA MET A 72 8.65 -6.99 -7.15
C MET A 72 9.02 -7.79 -8.39
#